data_AF-A0A9P6HFP3-F1
#
_entry.id   AF-A0A9P6HFP3-F1
#
_cell.length_a   1.000
_cell.length_b   1.000
_cell.length_c   1.000
_cell.angle_alpha   90.00
_cell.angle_beta   90.00
_cell.angle_gamma   90.00
#
_symmetry.space_group_name_H-M   'P 1'
#
loop_
_entity.id
_entity.type
_entity.pdbx_description
1 polymer ?
#
loop_
_entity_poly.entity_id
_entity_poly.type
_entity_poly.pdbx_seq_one_letter_code
_entity_poly.pdbx_strand_id
1 'polypeptide(L)'
;AMSFVPGPSATRGGIIVQPAYFTSSLYVDSCREDIETVVQEFSKKIEETGDHSFRLFKSIWASSGWQWMHFKVFDAYARDAFLRVTIKLFMERMKPSENVLVRVGALYAVYIFYATQPSTSAPRLHALSCIELSYDVLQSLLALPSLLCTEQLSPLKGQVTHVLSQLVNSDAFYILPSSELELYKLPREIFVPDREEEVEASTTARKRGRPSRRDKQKRVNQAAVALETWLRQSQARLPPDILHSDDHNQAPTPISGSRDAYLAQKMDVLDVLARDEGGREVLRTANEAVLRRLREIDEMAASQGLEVGGEGGEKTGLARIEKVVGEMEEGGSGILGMVVG
;
A
#
# COMPACT_ATOMS: atom_id res chain seq x y z
N ALA A 1 -16.82 8.00 24.12
CA ALA A 1 -16.01 6.79 23.87
C ALA A 1 -16.60 6.08 22.66
N MET A 2 -15.89 6.01 21.54
CA MET A 2 -16.35 5.22 20.39
C MET A 2 -16.15 3.74 20.73
N SER A 3 -17.24 3.00 20.89
CA SER A 3 -17.15 1.55 21.06
C SER A 3 -16.76 0.94 19.71
N PHE A 4 -15.51 0.52 19.58
CA PHE A 4 -15.12 -0.32 18.45
C PHE A 4 -15.91 -1.62 18.56
N VAL A 5 -16.67 -1.95 17.52
CA VAL A 5 -17.25 -3.30 17.39
C VAL A 5 -16.07 -4.26 17.45
N PRO A 6 -16.06 -5.27 18.34
CA PRO A 6 -14.96 -6.21 18.43
C PRO A 6 -14.71 -6.79 17.05
N GLY A 7 -13.52 -6.52 16.51
CA GLY A 7 -13.14 -6.98 15.18
C GLY A 7 -13.29 -8.50 15.10
N PRO A 8 -13.60 -9.05 13.91
CA PRO A 8 -13.65 -10.49 13.73
C PRO A 8 -12.34 -11.08 14.25
N SER A 9 -12.44 -12.04 15.17
CA SER A 9 -11.25 -12.74 15.69
C SER A 9 -10.44 -13.21 14.49
N ALA A 10 -9.18 -12.78 14.42
CA ALA A 10 -8.31 -13.01 13.28
C ALA A 10 -8.50 -14.43 12.73
N THR A 11 -8.99 -14.56 11.50
CA THR A 11 -9.02 -15.85 10.82
C THR A 11 -7.61 -16.41 10.87
N ARG A 12 -7.49 -17.64 11.38
CA ARG A 12 -6.23 -18.32 11.72
C ARG A 12 -5.19 -18.09 10.60
N GLY A 13 -4.17 -17.28 10.86
CA GLY A 13 -3.08 -16.99 9.91
C GLY A 13 -2.98 -15.55 9.38
N GLY A 14 -3.96 -14.67 9.65
CA GLY A 14 -3.86 -13.26 9.28
C GLY A 14 -2.81 -12.51 10.10
N ILE A 15 -1.85 -11.85 9.44
CA ILE A 15 -0.90 -10.95 10.10
C ILE A 15 -1.63 -9.63 10.37
N ILE A 16 -2.01 -9.39 11.63
CA ILE A 16 -2.60 -8.12 12.06
C ILE A 16 -1.50 -7.26 12.66
N VAL A 17 -1.29 -6.08 12.07
CA VAL A 17 -0.38 -5.07 12.61
C VAL A 17 -0.95 -4.57 13.93
N GLN A 18 -0.16 -4.65 15.00
CA GLN A 18 -0.57 -4.15 16.30
C GLN A 18 -0.60 -2.62 16.29
N PRO A 19 -1.62 -1.95 16.84
CA PRO A 19 -1.67 -0.49 16.88
C PRO A 19 -0.43 0.19 17.48
N ALA A 20 0.20 -0.45 18.47
CA ALA A 20 1.44 0.02 19.09
C ALA A 20 2.59 0.17 18.09
N TYR A 21 2.55 -0.52 16.95
CA TYR A 21 3.52 -0.30 15.87
C TYR A 21 3.45 1.14 15.35
N PHE A 22 2.25 1.70 15.17
CA PHE A 22 2.10 3.06 14.65
C PHE A 22 2.56 4.12 15.66
N THR A 23 2.58 3.83 16.96
CA THR A 23 3.16 4.74 17.94
C THR A 23 4.66 4.50 18.18
N SER A 24 5.24 3.46 17.57
CA SER A 24 6.66 3.11 17.74
C SER A 24 7.59 3.99 16.89
N SER A 25 8.85 4.11 17.31
CA SER A 25 9.88 4.85 16.60
C SER A 25 10.09 4.34 15.17
N LEU A 26 9.91 3.03 14.92
CA LEU A 26 10.02 2.43 13.59
C LEU A 26 9.03 3.03 12.58
N TYR A 27 7.82 3.34 13.02
CA TYR A 27 6.82 3.94 12.14
C TYR A 27 6.93 5.47 12.18
N VAL A 28 7.01 6.03 13.39
CA VAL A 28 6.95 7.48 13.62
C VAL A 28 8.11 8.19 12.93
N ASP A 29 9.34 7.68 13.03
CA ASP A 29 10.51 8.38 12.51
C ASP A 29 10.53 8.33 10.97
N SER A 30 10.29 7.16 10.37
CA SER A 30 10.16 7.05 8.91
C SER A 30 9.00 7.88 8.36
N CYS A 31 7.85 7.89 9.03
CA CYS A 31 6.72 8.70 8.60
C CYS A 31 7.01 10.21 8.73
N ARG A 32 7.77 10.64 9.74
CA ARG A 32 8.22 12.04 9.87
C ARG A 32 9.14 12.46 8.74
N GLU A 33 10.06 11.60 8.32
CA GLU A 33 10.97 11.83 7.19
C GLU A 33 10.19 11.95 5.87
N ASP A 34 9.20 11.07 5.64
CA ASP A 34 8.34 11.12 4.47
C ASP A 34 7.49 12.41 4.44
N ILE A 35 6.93 12.80 5.59
CA ILE A 35 6.16 14.04 5.74
C ILE A 35 7.06 15.25 5.46
N GLU A 36 8.27 15.27 6.02
CA GLU A 36 9.25 16.33 5.83
C GLU A 36 9.61 16.50 4.36
N THR A 37 9.85 15.39 3.67
CA THR A 37 10.17 15.37 2.24
C THR A 37 9.06 16.04 1.42
N VAL A 38 7.79 15.68 1.66
CA VAL A 38 6.65 16.25 0.90
C VAL A 38 6.47 17.74 1.16
N VAL A 39 6.55 18.19 2.42
CA VAL A 39 6.35 19.62 2.74
C VAL A 39 7.53 20.49 2.30
N GLN A 40 8.75 19.95 2.35
CA GLN A 40 9.95 20.63 1.85
C GLN A 40 9.96 20.71 0.33
N GLU A 41 9.57 19.64 -0.38
CA GLU A 41 9.46 19.65 -1.84
C GLU A 41 8.44 20.69 -2.30
N PHE A 42 7.31 20.82 -1.60
CA PHE A 42 6.33 21.86 -1.88
C PHE A 42 6.89 23.27 -1.67
N SER A 43 7.55 23.52 -0.54
CA SER A 43 8.17 24.82 -0.24
C SER A 43 9.22 25.19 -1.30
N LYS A 44 10.09 24.24 -1.65
CA LYS A 44 11.12 24.39 -2.66
C LYS A 44 10.53 24.70 -4.04
N LYS A 45 9.52 23.93 -4.49
CA LYS A 45 8.90 24.16 -5.80
C LYS A 45 8.17 25.50 -5.88
N ILE A 46 7.57 25.97 -4.79
CA ILE A 46 7.01 27.33 -4.73
C ILE A 46 8.11 28.37 -4.98
N GLU A 47 9.25 28.25 -4.30
CA GLU A 47 10.37 29.19 -4.45
C GLU A 47 10.97 29.15 -5.86
N GLU A 48 11.06 27.97 -6.49
CA GLU A 48 11.63 27.78 -7.82
C GLU A 48 10.71 28.26 -8.95
N THR A 49 9.41 27.99 -8.84
CA THR A 49 8.45 28.18 -9.95
C THR A 49 7.54 29.39 -9.77
N GLY A 50 7.34 29.87 -8.54
CA GLY A 50 6.29 30.84 -8.20
C GLY A 50 4.87 30.29 -8.33
N ASP A 51 4.67 28.98 -8.56
CA ASP A 51 3.34 28.38 -8.61
C ASP A 51 2.81 28.11 -7.20
N HIS A 52 1.92 28.98 -6.72
CA HIS A 52 1.27 28.86 -5.43
C HIS A 52 -0.04 28.05 -5.47
N SER A 53 -0.28 27.27 -6.52
CA SER A 53 -1.54 26.54 -6.66
C SER A 53 -1.61 25.31 -5.75
N PHE A 54 -2.80 25.01 -5.23
CA PHE A 54 -3.10 23.75 -4.56
C PHE A 54 -2.91 22.55 -5.50
N ARG A 55 -3.01 22.79 -6.82
CA ARG A 55 -2.69 21.79 -7.85
C ARG A 55 -1.23 21.35 -7.78
N LEU A 56 -0.29 22.26 -7.56
CA LEU A 56 1.12 21.93 -7.34
C LEU A 56 1.26 20.95 -6.17
N PHE A 57 0.67 21.27 -5.01
CA PHE A 57 0.74 20.38 -3.84
C PHE A 57 0.14 19.00 -4.11
N LYS A 58 -1.04 18.93 -4.77
CA LYS A 58 -1.65 17.66 -5.18
C LYS A 58 -0.75 16.83 -6.10
N SER A 59 -0.02 17.48 -7.01
CA SER A 59 0.91 16.77 -7.90
C SER A 59 2.06 16.12 -7.14
N ILE A 60 2.64 16.85 -6.18
CA ILE A 60 3.70 16.35 -5.29
C ILE A 60 3.16 15.19 -4.44
N TRP A 61 1.99 15.38 -3.84
CA TRP A 61 1.31 14.34 -3.05
C TRP A 61 1.11 13.04 -3.84
N ALA A 62 0.65 13.14 -5.08
CA ALA A 62 0.46 11.99 -5.96
C ALA A 62 1.79 11.33 -6.36
N SER A 63 2.79 12.12 -6.78
CA SER A 63 4.10 11.60 -7.19
C SER A 63 4.87 10.94 -6.05
N SER A 64 4.68 11.40 -4.82
CA SER A 64 5.27 10.80 -3.62
C SER A 64 4.48 9.59 -3.10
N GLY A 65 3.46 9.13 -3.82
CA GLY A 65 2.70 7.91 -3.51
C GLY A 65 1.69 8.04 -2.37
N TRP A 66 1.51 9.25 -1.80
CA TRP A 66 0.65 9.46 -0.63
C TRP A 66 -0.83 9.23 -0.91
N GLN A 67 -1.26 9.29 -2.18
CA GLN A 67 -2.62 8.92 -2.59
C GLN A 67 -2.99 7.46 -2.25
N TRP A 68 -1.99 6.57 -2.16
CA TRP A 68 -2.17 5.16 -1.81
C TRP A 68 -2.10 4.89 -0.31
N MET A 69 -1.78 5.91 0.49
CA MET A 69 -1.49 5.74 1.91
C MET A 69 -2.73 5.29 2.70
N HIS A 70 -3.91 5.66 2.22
CA HIS A 70 -5.20 5.17 2.71
C HIS A 70 -5.42 3.67 2.55
N PHE A 71 -4.59 2.94 1.81
CA PHE A 71 -4.76 1.50 1.56
C PHE A 71 -3.66 0.65 2.22
N LYS A 72 -2.82 1.24 3.08
CA LYS A 72 -1.76 0.49 3.79
C LYS A 72 -2.30 -0.40 4.92
N VAL A 73 -3.43 -0.05 5.52
CA VAL A 73 -3.99 -0.74 6.69
C VAL A 73 -5.49 -0.93 6.52
N PHE A 74 -5.93 -2.19 6.39
CA PHE A 74 -7.34 -2.55 6.19
C PHE A 74 -8.06 -2.96 7.48
N ASP A 75 -7.34 -3.49 8.47
CA ASP A 75 -7.92 -3.82 9.78
C ASP A 75 -8.39 -2.55 10.50
N ALA A 76 -9.63 -2.54 10.98
CA ALA A 76 -10.26 -1.33 11.52
C ALA A 76 -9.52 -0.75 12.74
N TYR A 77 -9.02 -1.61 13.63
CA TYR A 77 -8.37 -1.18 14.86
C TYR A 77 -6.95 -0.66 14.60
N ALA A 78 -6.17 -1.39 13.81
CA ALA A 78 -4.86 -0.95 13.34
C ALA A 78 -4.98 0.34 12.51
N ARG A 79 -6.01 0.44 11.67
CA ARG A 79 -6.27 1.59 10.81
C ARG A 79 -6.61 2.85 11.59
N ASP A 80 -7.42 2.75 12.65
CA ASP A 80 -7.71 3.91 13.50
C ASP A 80 -6.43 4.51 14.09
N ALA A 81 -5.55 3.65 14.65
CA ALA A 81 -4.27 4.09 15.19
C ALA A 81 -3.35 4.67 14.11
N PHE A 82 -3.25 4.02 12.96
CA PHE A 82 -2.52 4.53 11.80
C PHE A 82 -2.98 5.94 11.40
N LEU A 83 -4.27 6.12 11.10
CA LEU A 83 -4.81 7.41 10.65
C LEU A 83 -4.59 8.52 11.69
N ARG A 84 -4.84 8.23 12.97
CA ARG A 84 -4.66 9.19 14.08
C ARG A 84 -3.19 9.60 14.22
N VAL A 85 -2.27 8.64 14.21
CA VAL A 85 -0.85 8.94 14.30
C VAL A 85 -0.39 9.74 13.08
N THR A 86 -0.71 9.32 11.86
CA THR A 86 -0.27 10.01 10.64
C THR A 86 -0.72 11.47 10.63
N ILE A 87 -2.00 11.74 10.91
CA ILE A 87 -2.52 13.12 10.99
C ILE A 87 -1.81 13.92 12.07
N LYS A 88 -1.56 13.29 13.23
CA LYS A 88 -0.83 13.95 14.30
C LYS A 88 0.61 14.30 13.94
N LEU A 89 1.30 13.46 13.18
CA LEU A 89 2.65 13.79 12.68
C LEU A 89 2.62 14.97 11.70
N PHE A 90 1.57 15.12 10.89
CA PHE A 90 1.37 16.36 10.13
C PHE A 90 1.12 17.58 11.03
N MET A 91 0.35 17.43 12.12
CA MET A 91 0.13 18.51 13.09
C MET A 91 1.44 18.99 13.75
N GLU A 92 2.44 18.11 13.91
CA GLU A 92 3.75 18.52 14.44
C GLU A 92 4.41 19.61 13.57
N ARG A 93 4.14 19.60 12.25
CA ARG A 93 4.63 20.59 11.27
C ARG A 93 3.77 21.86 11.18
N MET A 94 2.72 21.99 11.99
CA MET A 94 1.85 23.18 12.05
C MET A 94 2.19 24.16 13.17
N LYS A 95 3.19 23.83 13.99
CA LYS A 95 3.59 24.66 15.14
C LYS A 95 4.03 26.05 14.69
N PRO A 96 3.84 27.10 15.51
CA PRO A 96 4.29 28.45 15.19
C PRO A 96 5.80 28.58 14.91
N SER A 97 6.61 27.65 15.43
CA SER A 97 8.06 27.59 15.22
C SER A 97 8.48 27.17 13.81
N GLU A 98 7.57 26.54 13.06
CA GLU A 98 7.84 26.03 11.71
C GLU A 98 7.71 27.15 10.66
N ASN A 99 8.42 26.98 9.54
CA ASN A 99 8.31 27.88 8.39
C ASN A 99 6.85 27.97 7.88
N VAL A 100 6.41 29.15 7.47
CA VAL A 100 5.02 29.39 7.03
C VAL A 100 4.63 28.49 5.84
N LEU A 101 5.52 28.26 4.87
CA LEU A 101 5.27 27.37 3.73
C LEU A 101 5.15 25.91 4.17
N VAL A 102 5.98 25.47 5.12
CA VAL A 102 5.89 24.13 5.72
C VAL A 102 4.53 23.94 6.41
N ARG A 103 4.07 24.94 7.17
CA ARG A 103 2.76 24.92 7.82
C ARG A 103 1.60 24.86 6.82
N VAL A 104 1.70 25.58 5.69
CA VAL A 104 0.72 25.52 4.60
C VAL A 104 0.72 24.14 3.93
N GLY A 105 1.90 23.58 3.64
CA GLY A 105 2.03 22.23 3.08
C GLY A 105 1.43 21.16 4.00
N ALA A 106 1.70 21.26 5.32
CA ALA A 106 1.11 20.38 6.31
C ALA A 106 -0.42 20.50 6.39
N LEU A 107 -0.98 21.71 6.24
CA LEU A 107 -2.43 21.94 6.19
C LEU A 107 -3.06 21.30 4.96
N TYR A 108 -2.43 21.47 3.80
CA TYR A 108 -2.89 20.82 2.57
C TYR A 108 -2.82 19.30 2.68
N ALA A 109 -1.75 18.75 3.27
CA ALA A 109 -1.63 17.32 3.53
C ALA A 109 -2.78 16.81 4.41
N VAL A 110 -3.06 17.49 5.52
CA VAL A 110 -4.12 17.09 6.47
C VAL A 110 -5.49 17.17 5.83
N TYR A 111 -5.77 18.23 5.08
CA TYR A 111 -7.01 18.37 4.34
C TYR A 111 -7.19 17.25 3.32
N ILE A 112 -6.18 16.98 2.48
CA ILE A 112 -6.24 15.90 1.49
C ILE A 112 -6.42 14.57 2.20
N PHE A 113 -5.57 14.26 3.20
CA PHE A 113 -5.60 12.99 3.90
C PHE A 113 -6.95 12.77 4.59
N TYR A 114 -7.52 13.77 5.25
CA TYR A 114 -8.83 13.66 5.90
C TYR A 114 -10.00 13.57 4.90
N ALA A 115 -10.02 14.43 3.88
CA ALA A 115 -11.14 14.54 2.94
C ALA A 115 -11.20 13.42 1.89
N THR A 116 -10.07 12.75 1.62
CA THR A 116 -9.99 11.66 0.62
C THR A 116 -10.07 10.26 1.23
N GLN A 117 -10.43 10.16 2.51
CA GLN A 117 -10.62 8.85 3.13
C GLN A 117 -11.72 8.05 2.41
N PRO A 118 -11.51 6.75 2.13
CA PRO A 118 -12.48 5.93 1.43
C PRO A 118 -13.74 5.77 2.28
N SER A 119 -14.87 6.31 1.81
CA SER A 119 -16.16 6.26 2.50
C SER A 119 -17.15 5.24 1.92
N THR A 120 -16.93 4.80 0.67
CA THR A 120 -17.85 3.96 -0.12
C THR A 120 -17.35 2.55 -0.41
N SER A 121 -16.34 2.06 0.32
CA SER A 121 -15.80 0.71 0.12
C SER A 121 -16.74 -0.40 0.61
N ALA A 122 -16.65 -1.57 -0.02
CA ALA A 122 -17.32 -2.81 0.40
C ALA A 122 -16.28 -3.92 0.56
N PRO A 123 -15.92 -4.35 1.80
CA PRO A 123 -16.43 -3.86 3.08
C PRO A 123 -15.99 -2.42 3.39
N ARG A 124 -16.80 -1.70 4.18
CA ARG A 124 -16.52 -0.31 4.55
C ARG A 124 -15.24 -0.23 5.37
N LEU A 125 -14.29 0.57 4.91
CA LEU A 125 -13.06 0.83 5.65
C LEU A 125 -13.34 1.83 6.76
N HIS A 126 -12.68 1.65 7.91
CA HIS A 126 -12.73 2.62 8.99
C HIS A 126 -12.23 3.99 8.48
N ALA A 127 -12.93 5.05 8.82
CA ALA A 127 -12.55 6.41 8.46
C ALA A 127 -12.55 7.24 9.75
N LEU A 128 -11.57 8.11 9.86
CA LEU A 128 -11.45 9.02 10.98
C LEU A 128 -12.57 10.06 10.90
N SER A 129 -13.37 10.15 11.96
CA SER A 129 -14.47 11.11 12.06
C SER A 129 -14.01 12.53 12.37
N CYS A 130 -12.95 12.67 13.16
CA CYS A 130 -12.43 13.95 13.61
C CYS A 130 -10.91 13.93 13.78
N ILE A 131 -10.29 15.09 13.57
CA ILE A 131 -8.89 15.40 13.75
C ILE A 131 -8.70 15.91 15.18
N GLU A 132 -7.91 15.20 15.97
CA GLU A 132 -7.57 15.65 17.32
C GLU A 132 -6.46 16.69 17.26
N LEU A 133 -6.69 17.87 17.84
CA LEU A 133 -5.68 18.92 17.93
C LEU A 133 -5.81 19.72 19.21
N SER A 134 -4.68 20.19 19.73
CA SER A 134 -4.68 21.03 20.93
C SER A 134 -5.17 22.44 20.63
N TYR A 135 -5.77 23.09 21.62
CA TYR A 135 -6.32 24.43 21.49
C TYR A 135 -5.32 25.46 20.93
N ASP A 136 -4.06 25.42 21.36
CA ASP A 136 -2.98 26.29 20.89
C ASP A 136 -2.64 26.06 19.40
N VAL A 137 -2.68 24.81 18.94
CA VAL A 137 -2.51 24.48 17.51
C VAL A 137 -3.70 24.98 16.71
N LEU A 138 -4.93 24.91 17.24
CA LEU A 138 -6.11 25.49 16.58
C LEU A 138 -5.94 26.99 16.36
N GLN A 139 -5.54 27.72 17.41
CA GLN A 139 -5.34 29.17 17.33
C GLN A 139 -4.25 29.53 16.31
N SER A 140 -3.12 28.80 16.35
CA SER A 140 -2.03 28.93 15.39
C SER A 140 -2.52 28.72 13.95
N LEU A 141 -3.37 27.71 13.74
CA LEU A 141 -3.90 27.34 12.44
C LEU A 141 -4.88 28.40 11.91
N LEU A 142 -5.80 28.89 12.76
CA LEU A 142 -6.75 29.95 12.40
C LEU A 142 -6.05 31.29 12.13
N ALA A 143 -4.88 31.54 12.72
CA ALA A 143 -4.08 32.72 12.45
C ALA A 143 -3.27 32.63 11.14
N LEU A 144 -3.11 31.43 10.55
CA LEU A 144 -2.25 31.19 9.39
C LEU A 144 -2.59 32.08 8.17
N PRO A 145 -3.86 32.31 7.77
CA PRO A 145 -4.18 33.21 6.67
C PRO A 145 -3.68 34.65 6.85
N SER A 146 -3.62 35.12 8.09
CA SER A 146 -3.14 36.46 8.42
C SER A 146 -1.62 36.56 8.26
N LEU A 147 -0.89 35.47 8.45
CA LEU A 147 0.57 35.40 8.24
C LEU A 147 0.96 35.42 6.76
N LEU A 148 0.03 35.10 5.87
CA LEU A 148 0.22 35.09 4.41
C LEU A 148 -0.06 36.45 3.76
N CYS A 149 0.01 37.55 4.51
CA CYS A 149 -0.21 38.91 3.97
C CYS A 149 1.03 39.52 3.30
N THR A 150 2.16 38.83 3.27
CA THR A 150 3.34 39.27 2.51
C THR A 150 3.09 39.16 1.01
N GLU A 151 3.68 40.06 0.23
CA GLU A 151 3.47 40.13 -1.23
C GLU A 151 3.69 38.78 -1.91
N GLN A 152 4.79 38.10 -1.56
CA GLN A 152 5.20 36.80 -2.10
C GLN A 152 4.27 35.63 -1.71
N LEU A 153 3.56 35.71 -0.57
CA LEU A 153 2.70 34.62 -0.08
C LEU A 153 1.21 34.92 -0.21
N SER A 154 0.86 36.14 -0.62
CA SER A 154 -0.52 36.58 -0.83
C SER A 154 -1.35 35.65 -1.73
N PRO A 155 -0.80 34.96 -2.76
CA PRO A 155 -1.59 34.04 -3.58
C PRO A 155 -2.06 32.78 -2.83
N LEU A 156 -1.36 32.37 -1.77
CA LEU A 156 -1.74 31.20 -0.95
C LEU A 156 -2.92 31.52 -0.01
N LYS A 157 -3.09 32.78 0.38
CA LYS A 157 -4.05 33.19 1.40
C LYS A 157 -5.47 32.70 1.11
N GLY A 158 -5.97 32.92 -0.11
CA GLY A 158 -7.33 32.52 -0.49
C GLY A 158 -7.55 31.00 -0.42
N GLN A 159 -6.56 30.22 -0.84
CA GLN A 159 -6.63 28.76 -0.83
C GLN A 159 -6.55 28.20 0.59
N VAL A 160 -5.66 28.74 1.43
CA VAL A 160 -5.54 28.38 2.84
C VAL A 160 -6.81 28.72 3.60
N THR A 161 -7.38 29.91 3.39
CA THR A 161 -8.69 30.29 3.96
C THR A 161 -9.78 29.31 3.52
N HIS A 162 -9.82 28.95 2.24
CA HIS A 162 -10.80 27.99 1.74
C HIS A 162 -10.66 26.62 2.42
N VAL A 163 -9.46 26.05 2.44
CA VAL A 163 -9.19 24.75 3.08
C VAL A 163 -9.55 24.76 4.56
N LEU A 164 -9.18 25.81 5.30
CA LEU A 164 -9.56 25.95 6.72
C LEU A 164 -11.07 26.06 6.90
N SER A 165 -11.74 26.84 6.05
CA SER A 165 -13.20 26.96 6.12
C SER A 165 -13.89 25.61 5.88
N GLN A 166 -13.37 24.77 4.98
CA GLN A 166 -13.91 23.43 4.76
C GLN A 166 -13.77 22.54 5.99
N LEU A 167 -12.59 22.51 6.62
CA LEU A 167 -12.36 21.72 7.83
C LEU A 167 -13.20 22.20 9.03
N VAL A 168 -13.35 23.51 9.18
CA VAL A 168 -14.18 24.10 10.25
C VAL A 168 -15.66 23.82 10.01
N ASN A 169 -16.15 24.06 8.79
CA ASN A 169 -17.58 23.89 8.46
C ASN A 169 -18.01 22.42 8.47
N SER A 170 -17.08 21.48 8.33
CA SER A 170 -17.37 20.04 8.44
C SER A 170 -17.24 19.50 9.86
N ASP A 171 -17.08 20.36 10.87
CA ASP A 171 -16.81 19.97 12.26
C ASP A 171 -15.66 18.95 12.38
N ALA A 172 -14.62 19.10 11.56
CA ALA A 172 -13.55 18.12 11.48
C ALA A 172 -12.70 18.07 12.75
N PHE A 173 -12.76 19.07 13.62
CA PHE A 173 -11.81 19.24 14.72
C PHE A 173 -12.36 18.78 16.07
N TYR A 174 -11.59 17.93 16.76
CA TYR A 174 -11.80 17.57 18.16
C TYR A 174 -10.73 18.26 19.02
N ILE A 175 -11.17 19.24 19.82
CA ILE A 175 -10.27 20.12 20.56
C ILE A 175 -9.78 19.43 21.83
N LEU A 176 -8.46 19.28 21.93
CA LEU A 176 -7.75 18.79 23.10
C LEU A 176 -7.26 19.98 23.97
N PRO A 177 -6.94 19.73 25.25
CA PRO A 177 -6.22 20.69 26.08
C PRO A 177 -4.90 21.17 25.46
N SER A 178 -4.33 22.23 26.03
CA SER A 178 -3.05 22.83 25.60
C SER A 178 -1.95 21.78 25.40
N SER A 179 -1.14 21.96 24.35
CA SER A 179 -0.02 21.07 24.02
C SER A 179 1.06 21.02 25.11
N GLU A 180 1.11 22.03 25.99
CA GLU A 180 2.02 22.10 27.14
C GLU A 180 1.84 20.95 28.14
N LEU A 181 0.68 20.29 28.15
CA LEU A 181 0.44 19.14 29.02
C LEU A 181 1.13 17.86 28.53
N GLU A 182 1.74 17.90 27.33
CA GLU A 182 2.53 16.82 26.74
C GLU A 182 1.86 15.43 26.72
N LEU A 183 0.53 15.39 26.81
CA LEU A 183 -0.24 14.16 27.14
C LEU A 183 0.03 13.00 26.17
N TYR A 184 0.59 13.28 25.00
CA TYR A 184 0.77 12.29 23.95
C TYR A 184 2.02 12.52 23.10
N LYS A 185 3.22 12.55 23.69
CA LYS A 185 4.47 12.55 22.88
C LYS A 185 4.59 11.28 22.03
N LEU A 186 5.15 11.44 20.82
CA LEU A 186 5.50 10.36 19.89
C LEU A 186 7.02 10.40 19.61
N PRO A 187 7.68 9.25 19.43
CA PRO A 187 7.16 7.89 19.58
C PRO A 187 6.87 7.53 21.05
N ARG A 188 6.00 6.54 21.28
CA ARG A 188 5.75 5.97 22.61
C ARG A 188 6.64 4.76 22.87
N GLU A 189 6.78 3.88 21.87
CA GLU A 189 7.64 2.71 21.92
C GLU A 189 8.94 3.00 21.18
N ILE A 190 10.09 2.92 21.88
CA ILE A 190 11.39 3.06 21.24
C ILE A 190 11.88 1.67 20.86
N PHE A 191 12.07 1.45 19.55
CA PHE A 191 12.72 0.25 19.07
C PHE A 191 14.21 0.33 19.36
N VAL A 192 14.65 -0.50 20.30
CA VAL A 192 16.07 -0.76 20.54
C VAL A 192 16.40 -1.96 19.67
N PRO A 193 17.18 -1.81 18.58
CA PRO A 193 17.66 -2.97 17.85
C PRO A 193 18.36 -3.88 18.85
N ASP A 194 18.11 -5.19 18.77
CA ASP A 194 18.86 -6.16 19.56
C ASP A 194 20.34 -5.91 19.23
N ARG A 195 21.02 -5.16 20.12
CA ARG A 195 22.48 -5.05 20.05
C ARG A 195 22.94 -6.49 19.98
N GLU A 196 23.75 -6.81 18.99
CA GLU A 196 24.56 -8.00 19.06
C GLU A 196 25.34 -7.85 20.36
N GLU A 197 24.80 -8.39 21.45
CA GLU A 197 25.56 -8.69 22.64
C GLU A 197 26.68 -9.57 22.08
N GLU A 198 27.84 -8.94 21.86
CA GLU A 198 29.12 -9.62 21.82
C GLU A 198 29.02 -10.65 22.93
N VAL A 199 29.13 -11.91 22.52
CA VAL A 199 28.95 -13.08 23.39
C VAL A 199 30.15 -13.13 24.33
N GLU A 200 30.27 -12.15 25.22
CA GLU A 200 31.07 -12.29 26.41
C GLU A 200 30.33 -13.28 27.30
N ALA A 201 30.93 -14.47 27.38
CA ALA A 201 30.41 -15.68 27.97
C ALA A 201 30.09 -15.50 29.46
N SER A 202 28.96 -14.88 29.80
CA SER A 202 28.42 -15.00 31.16
C SER A 202 27.75 -16.36 31.31
N THR A 203 28.45 -17.26 32.00
CA THR A 203 28.10 -18.66 32.32
C THR A 203 26.96 -18.79 33.34
N THR A 204 26.08 -17.79 33.44
CA THR A 204 24.99 -17.84 34.42
C THR A 204 23.84 -18.73 33.91
N ALA A 205 23.53 -19.76 34.70
CA ALA A 205 22.58 -20.81 34.38
C ALA A 205 21.20 -20.24 34.00
N ARG A 206 20.86 -20.30 32.71
CA ARG A 206 19.59 -19.82 32.17
C ARG A 206 18.43 -20.68 32.71
N LYS A 207 17.42 -20.01 33.28
CA LYS A 207 16.18 -20.60 33.80
C LYS A 207 15.53 -21.52 32.75
N ARG A 208 15.31 -22.80 33.12
CA ARG A 208 14.60 -23.79 32.30
C ARG A 208 13.23 -23.25 31.88
N GLY A 209 12.97 -23.16 30.58
CA GLY A 209 11.64 -22.88 30.02
C GLY A 209 11.55 -21.71 29.05
N ARG A 210 12.51 -20.77 29.04
CA ARG A 210 12.55 -19.71 28.02
C ARG A 210 13.33 -20.22 26.79
N PRO A 211 12.73 -20.26 25.58
CA PRO A 211 13.44 -20.68 24.37
C PRO A 211 14.72 -19.85 24.21
N SER A 212 15.86 -20.52 24.06
CA SER A 212 17.15 -19.85 23.90
C SER A 212 17.17 -19.06 22.59
N ARG A 213 18.10 -18.10 22.43
CA ARG A 213 18.30 -17.40 21.15
C ARG A 213 18.54 -18.39 20.00
N ARG A 214 19.26 -19.49 20.28
CA ARG A 214 19.46 -20.60 19.35
C ARG A 214 18.14 -21.31 19.01
N ASP A 215 17.24 -21.50 19.98
CA ASP A 215 15.91 -22.09 19.73
C ASP A 215 15.00 -21.15 18.95
N LYS A 216 15.06 -19.84 19.23
CA LYS A 216 14.35 -18.82 18.44
C LYS A 216 14.87 -18.78 17.01
N GLN A 217 16.18 -18.75 16.80
CA GLN A 217 16.78 -18.80 15.47
C GLN A 217 16.43 -20.12 14.76
N LYS A 218 16.46 -21.24 15.47
CA LYS A 218 16.04 -22.54 14.94
C LYS A 218 14.56 -22.52 14.56
N ARG A 219 13.69 -21.90 15.35
CA ARG A 219 12.26 -21.73 15.03
C ARG A 219 12.04 -20.79 13.85
N VAL A 220 12.79 -19.70 13.73
CA VAL A 220 12.73 -18.79 12.58
C VAL A 220 13.18 -19.51 11.32
N ASN A 221 14.32 -20.22 11.37
CA ASN A 221 14.81 -21.01 10.24
C ASN A 221 13.82 -22.13 9.88
N GLN A 222 13.23 -22.80 10.88
CA GLN A 222 12.18 -23.81 10.64
C GLN A 222 10.92 -23.18 10.05
N ALA A 223 10.52 -22.00 10.49
CA ALA A 223 9.38 -21.27 9.93
C ALA A 223 9.67 -20.80 8.50
N ALA A 224 10.89 -20.35 8.21
CA ALA A 224 11.32 -19.98 6.86
C ALA A 224 11.33 -21.20 5.92
N VAL A 225 11.89 -22.32 6.36
CA VAL A 225 11.85 -23.59 5.61
C VAL A 225 10.43 -24.10 5.44
N ALA A 226 9.57 -23.99 6.46
CA ALA A 226 8.17 -24.37 6.38
C ALA A 226 7.39 -23.46 5.42
N LEU A 227 7.68 -22.15 5.42
CA LEU A 227 7.11 -21.20 4.48
C LEU A 227 7.57 -21.48 3.06
N GLU A 228 8.85 -21.74 2.83
CA GLU A 228 9.40 -22.11 1.53
C GLU A 228 8.80 -23.43 1.03
N THR A 229 8.68 -24.41 1.91
CA THR A 229 8.02 -25.69 1.61
C THR A 229 6.56 -25.48 1.29
N TRP A 230 5.85 -24.63 2.04
CA TRP A 230 4.46 -24.30 1.79
C TRP A 230 4.31 -23.53 0.48
N LEU A 231 5.20 -22.59 0.15
CA LEU A 231 5.22 -21.88 -1.14
C LEU A 231 5.46 -22.86 -2.29
N ARG A 232 6.43 -23.75 -2.18
CA ARG A 232 6.67 -24.82 -3.17
C ARG A 232 5.49 -25.77 -3.31
N GLN A 233 4.86 -26.17 -2.20
CA GLN A 233 3.66 -27.00 -2.24
C GLN A 233 2.45 -26.25 -2.81
N SER A 234 2.35 -24.94 -2.56
CA SER A 234 1.29 -24.10 -3.11
C SER A 234 1.51 -23.95 -4.61
N GLN A 235 2.75 -23.73 -5.05
CA GLN A 235 3.16 -23.74 -6.47
C GLN A 235 2.95 -25.11 -7.12
N ALA A 236 3.15 -26.21 -6.39
CA ALA A 236 2.97 -27.58 -6.90
C ALA A 236 1.52 -28.09 -6.83
N ARG A 237 0.66 -27.49 -5.99
CA ARG A 237 -0.79 -27.79 -5.87
C ARG A 237 -1.64 -26.88 -6.75
N LEU A 238 -1.07 -25.80 -7.27
CA LEU A 238 -1.58 -25.17 -8.47
C LEU A 238 -1.29 -26.15 -9.63
N PRO A 239 -2.30 -26.64 -10.36
CA PRO A 239 -2.05 -27.12 -11.71
C PRO A 239 -1.28 -26.01 -12.44
N PRO A 240 -0.26 -26.33 -13.27
CA PRO A 240 0.76 -25.39 -13.74
C PRO A 240 0.27 -24.16 -14.54
N ASP A 241 -1.05 -24.00 -14.72
CA ASP A 241 -1.73 -23.03 -15.59
C ASP A 241 -2.20 -21.72 -14.92
N ILE A 242 -1.89 -21.46 -13.65
CA ILE A 242 -2.35 -20.23 -12.93
C ILE A 242 -1.19 -19.28 -12.56
N LEU A 243 0.06 -19.68 -12.76
CA LEU A 243 1.21 -18.84 -12.46
C LEU A 243 1.73 -18.24 -13.78
N HIS A 244 1.47 -16.94 -13.95
CA HIS A 244 1.98 -16.02 -14.98
C HIS A 244 1.01 -15.62 -16.10
N SER A 245 0.18 -14.61 -15.80
CA SER A 245 0.38 -13.33 -16.49
C SER A 245 -0.22 -12.17 -15.67
N ASP A 246 0.68 -11.29 -15.25
CA ASP A 246 0.41 -9.96 -14.73
C ASP A 246 -0.30 -9.10 -15.78
N ASP A 247 -1.61 -8.90 -15.61
CA ASP A 247 -2.26 -7.62 -15.93
C ASP A 247 -3.52 -7.43 -15.07
N HIS A 248 -3.30 -7.17 -13.78
CA HIS A 248 -4.32 -6.86 -12.78
C HIS A 248 -4.61 -5.36 -12.72
N ASN A 249 -5.00 -4.77 -13.85
CA ASN A 249 -5.52 -3.40 -13.88
C ASN A 249 -7.02 -3.28 -14.17
N GLN A 250 -7.76 -4.36 -13.89
CA GLN A 250 -9.21 -4.34 -13.63
C GLN A 250 -9.67 -5.68 -13.04
N ALA A 251 -9.49 -5.88 -11.73
CA ALA A 251 -10.20 -6.94 -11.02
C ALA A 251 -11.56 -6.39 -10.53
N PRO A 252 -12.70 -6.88 -11.03
CA PRO A 252 -13.96 -6.76 -10.32
C PRO A 252 -13.86 -7.64 -9.07
N THR A 253 -14.27 -7.08 -7.93
CA THR A 253 -14.68 -7.73 -6.66
C THR A 253 -14.51 -9.26 -6.54
N PRO A 254 -13.94 -9.80 -5.44
CA PRO A 254 -14.06 -11.22 -5.13
C PRO A 254 -15.53 -11.50 -4.78
N ILE A 255 -16.32 -11.81 -5.80
CA ILE A 255 -17.58 -12.52 -5.62
C ILE A 255 -17.15 -13.87 -5.06
N SER A 256 -17.73 -14.24 -3.93
CA SER A 256 -17.62 -15.55 -3.30
C SER A 256 -18.26 -16.66 -4.17
N GLY A 257 -18.07 -16.63 -5.49
CA GLY A 257 -18.46 -17.66 -6.44
C GLY A 257 -17.38 -18.72 -6.50
N SER A 258 -17.79 -20.00 -6.50
CA SER A 258 -16.90 -21.14 -6.74
C SER A 258 -16.01 -20.87 -7.96
N ARG A 259 -14.78 -21.40 -7.98
CA ARG A 259 -13.88 -21.46 -9.15
C ARG A 259 -14.64 -21.82 -10.44
N ASP A 260 -15.64 -22.69 -10.33
CA ASP A 260 -16.49 -23.14 -11.43
C ASP A 260 -17.28 -21.99 -12.08
N ALA A 261 -17.74 -21.01 -11.29
CA ALA A 261 -18.47 -19.85 -11.78
C ALA A 261 -17.57 -18.92 -12.61
N TYR A 262 -16.30 -18.77 -12.21
CA TYR A 262 -15.31 -18.02 -12.97
C TYR A 262 -14.98 -18.71 -14.29
N LEU A 263 -14.78 -20.03 -14.28
CA LEU A 263 -14.51 -20.80 -15.51
C LEU A 263 -15.68 -20.73 -16.48
N ALA A 264 -16.92 -20.87 -15.99
CA ALA A 264 -18.12 -20.73 -16.80
C ALA A 264 -18.21 -19.34 -17.45
N GLN A 265 -17.95 -18.28 -16.68
CA GLN A 265 -17.97 -16.91 -17.20
C GLN A 265 -16.84 -16.65 -18.22
N LYS A 266 -15.64 -17.20 -17.97
CA LYS A 266 -14.51 -17.09 -18.89
C LYS A 266 -14.81 -17.78 -20.23
N MET A 267 -15.41 -18.97 -20.19
CA MET A 267 -15.83 -19.68 -21.40
C MET A 267 -16.84 -18.86 -22.21
N ASP A 268 -17.84 -18.29 -21.55
CA ASP A 268 -18.88 -17.49 -22.20
C ASP A 268 -18.27 -16.27 -22.94
N VAL A 269 -17.31 -15.58 -22.32
CA VAL A 269 -16.62 -14.45 -22.95
C VAL A 269 -15.77 -14.89 -24.16
N LEU A 270 -15.03 -16.01 -24.05
CA LEU A 270 -14.23 -16.52 -25.15
C LEU A 270 -15.11 -16.98 -26.33
N ASP A 271 -16.25 -17.61 -26.05
CA ASP A 271 -17.24 -18.00 -27.05
C ASP A 271 -17.82 -16.78 -27.78
N VAL A 272 -18.11 -15.70 -27.06
CA VAL A 272 -18.60 -14.44 -27.65
C VAL A 272 -17.54 -13.84 -28.58
N LEU A 273 -16.27 -13.80 -28.15
CA LEU A 273 -15.18 -13.25 -28.97
C LEU A 273 -14.85 -14.12 -30.19
N ALA A 274 -14.98 -15.44 -30.08
CA ALA A 274 -14.73 -16.36 -31.19
C ALA A 274 -15.79 -16.29 -32.31
N ARG A 275 -16.98 -15.76 -32.02
CA ARG A 275 -18.06 -15.62 -33.01
C ARG A 275 -17.91 -14.36 -33.87
N ASP A 276 -17.22 -13.35 -33.38
CA ASP A 276 -17.01 -12.07 -34.07
C ASP A 276 -15.64 -12.04 -34.77
N GLU A 277 -15.57 -11.50 -35.99
CA GLU A 277 -14.32 -11.42 -36.75
C GLU A 277 -13.31 -10.47 -36.08
N GLY A 278 -13.80 -9.35 -35.51
CA GLY A 278 -13.00 -8.45 -34.69
C GLY A 278 -12.51 -9.11 -33.41
N GLY A 279 -13.37 -9.89 -32.75
CA GLY A 279 -13.01 -10.70 -31.59
C GLY A 279 -11.93 -11.74 -31.86
N ARG A 280 -11.98 -12.44 -33.00
CA ARG A 280 -10.93 -13.39 -33.43
C ARG A 280 -9.58 -12.73 -33.63
N GLU A 281 -9.56 -11.55 -34.22
CA GLU A 281 -8.32 -10.80 -34.45
C GLU A 281 -7.69 -10.31 -33.13
N VAL A 282 -8.52 -9.90 -32.16
CA VAL A 282 -8.08 -9.57 -30.81
C VAL A 282 -7.52 -10.81 -30.11
N LEU A 283 -8.19 -11.95 -30.21
CA LEU A 283 -7.71 -13.23 -29.67
C LEU A 283 -6.37 -13.63 -30.32
N ARG A 284 -6.21 -13.47 -31.63
CA ARG A 284 -4.96 -13.73 -32.34
C ARG A 284 -3.82 -12.87 -31.82
N THR A 285 -4.04 -11.57 -31.76
CA THR A 285 -3.04 -10.59 -31.28
C THR A 285 -2.62 -10.89 -29.84
N ALA A 286 -3.57 -11.25 -28.97
CA ALA A 286 -3.30 -11.62 -27.59
C ALA A 286 -2.47 -12.92 -27.50
N ASN A 287 -2.84 -13.96 -28.26
CA ASN A 287 -2.10 -15.23 -28.30
C ASN A 287 -0.67 -15.06 -28.82
N GLU A 288 -0.48 -14.27 -29.88
CA GLU A 288 0.85 -13.95 -30.43
C GLU A 288 1.72 -13.16 -29.44
N ALA A 289 1.13 -12.21 -28.70
CA ALA A 289 1.84 -11.42 -27.69
C ALA A 289 2.31 -12.29 -26.52
N VAL A 290 1.48 -13.23 -26.05
CA VAL A 290 1.85 -14.20 -25.01
C VAL A 290 2.98 -15.10 -25.49
N LEU A 291 2.87 -15.64 -26.71
CA LEU A 291 3.89 -16.50 -27.29
C LEU A 291 5.25 -15.80 -27.41
N ARG A 292 5.25 -14.53 -27.84
CA ARG A 292 6.47 -13.71 -27.93
C ARG A 292 7.15 -13.55 -26.58
N ARG A 293 6.39 -13.20 -25.54
CA ARG A 293 6.91 -13.01 -24.18
C ARG A 293 7.48 -14.30 -23.59
N LEU A 294 6.87 -15.45 -23.90
CA LEU A 294 7.38 -16.75 -23.48
C LEU A 294 8.72 -17.11 -24.16
N ARG A 295 8.88 -16.79 -25.45
CA ARG A 295 10.16 -16.94 -26.15
C ARG A 295 11.26 -16.07 -25.52
N GLU A 296 10.95 -14.83 -25.16
CA GLU A 296 11.91 -13.92 -24.49
C GLU A 296 12.33 -14.44 -23.10
N ILE A 297 11.40 -14.99 -22.32
CA ILE A 297 11.70 -15.60 -21.01
C ILE A 297 12.61 -16.81 -21.17
N ASP A 298 12.31 -17.67 -22.15
CA ASP A 298 13.10 -18.87 -22.44
C ASP A 298 14.54 -18.49 -22.86
N GLU A 299 14.69 -17.49 -23.74
CA GLU A 299 16.00 -16.96 -24.15
C GLU A 299 16.78 -16.34 -22.97
N MET A 300 16.12 -15.54 -22.12
CA MET A 300 16.75 -14.95 -20.94
C MET A 300 17.22 -16.01 -19.95
N ALA A 301 16.42 -17.05 -19.71
CA ALA A 301 16.79 -18.12 -18.79
C ALA A 301 17.92 -19.00 -19.36
N ALA A 302 17.89 -19.30 -20.66
CA ALA A 302 18.98 -19.99 -21.35
C ALA A 302 20.31 -19.20 -21.24
N SER A 303 20.26 -17.86 -21.37
CA SER A 303 21.44 -17.00 -21.21
C SER A 303 22.06 -17.04 -19.80
N GLN A 304 21.26 -17.37 -18.78
CA GLN A 304 21.69 -17.51 -17.38
C GLN A 304 22.14 -18.92 -17.02
N GLY A 305 22.16 -19.86 -17.99
CA GLY A 305 22.48 -21.26 -17.73
C GLY A 305 21.40 -22.00 -16.94
N LEU A 306 20.20 -21.44 -16.85
CA LEU A 306 19.03 -22.11 -16.30
C LEU A 306 18.38 -22.89 -17.44
N GLU A 307 18.56 -24.20 -17.45
CA GLU A 307 17.93 -25.08 -18.44
C GLU A 307 16.41 -25.13 -18.20
N VAL A 308 15.65 -24.38 -18.99
CA VAL A 308 14.18 -24.37 -18.93
C VAL A 308 13.65 -25.48 -19.81
N GLY A 309 13.54 -26.68 -19.25
CA GLY A 309 12.97 -27.85 -19.92
C GLY A 309 13.99 -28.97 -20.11
N GLY A 310 14.22 -29.74 -19.05
CA GLY A 310 15.14 -30.89 -19.04
C GLY A 310 14.71 -32.10 -19.90
N GLU A 311 13.79 -31.94 -20.84
CA GLU A 311 13.44 -32.95 -21.84
C GLU A 311 13.52 -32.31 -23.23
N GLY A 312 14.70 -32.36 -23.86
CA GLY A 312 14.90 -31.86 -25.22
C GLY A 312 13.93 -32.51 -26.22
N GLY A 313 13.26 -31.68 -27.02
CA GLY A 313 12.37 -32.09 -28.12
C GLY A 313 11.00 -31.43 -28.08
N GLU A 314 10.04 -31.98 -28.84
CA GLU A 314 8.63 -31.52 -28.95
C GLU A 314 7.84 -31.52 -27.62
N LYS A 315 8.48 -31.90 -26.51
CA LYS A 315 7.89 -31.97 -25.17
C LYS A 315 8.12 -30.72 -24.32
N THR A 316 8.87 -29.74 -24.80
CA THR A 316 9.03 -28.47 -24.07
C THR A 316 7.68 -27.79 -23.90
N GLY A 317 7.55 -26.99 -22.83
CA GLY A 317 6.33 -26.21 -22.59
C GLY A 317 6.06 -25.25 -23.74
N LEU A 318 7.11 -24.64 -24.29
CA LEU A 318 7.03 -23.67 -25.38
C LEU A 318 6.53 -24.28 -26.70
N ALA A 319 7.05 -25.45 -27.09
CA ALA A 319 6.61 -26.13 -28.31
C ALA A 319 5.11 -26.50 -28.29
N ARG A 320 4.59 -26.87 -27.10
CA ARG A 320 3.14 -27.12 -26.91
C ARG A 320 2.31 -25.86 -27.09
N ILE A 321 2.81 -24.73 -26.59
CA ILE A 321 2.13 -23.43 -26.71
C ILE A 321 2.16 -22.94 -28.16
N GLU A 322 3.28 -23.09 -28.87
CA GLU A 322 3.39 -22.78 -30.29
C GLU A 322 2.42 -23.59 -31.14
N LYS A 323 2.29 -24.88 -30.84
CA LYS A 323 1.33 -25.77 -31.51
C LYS A 323 -0.11 -25.28 -31.30
N VAL A 324 -0.49 -24.92 -30.08
CA VAL A 324 -1.84 -24.47 -29.76
C VAL A 324 -2.17 -23.10 -30.38
N VAL A 325 -1.18 -22.22 -30.53
CA VAL A 325 -1.36 -20.97 -31.30
C VAL A 325 -1.58 -21.26 -32.78
N GLY A 326 -0.86 -22.24 -33.34
CA GLY A 326 -1.07 -22.67 -34.73
C GLY A 326 -2.45 -23.29 -34.98
N GLU A 327 -2.95 -24.09 -34.03
CA GLU A 327 -4.30 -24.70 -34.09
C GLU A 327 -5.45 -23.66 -33.99
N MET A 328 -5.13 -22.40 -33.66
CA MET A 328 -6.13 -21.33 -33.62
C MET A 328 -6.69 -20.99 -35.01
N GLU A 329 -5.92 -21.22 -36.07
CA GLU A 329 -6.39 -21.07 -37.46
C GLU A 329 -7.49 -22.10 -37.80
N GLU A 330 -7.57 -23.21 -37.06
CA GLU A 330 -8.60 -24.25 -37.21
C GLU A 330 -9.86 -23.98 -36.36
N GLY A 331 -9.95 -22.81 -35.73
CA GLY A 331 -11.10 -22.41 -34.91
C GLY A 331 -10.94 -22.69 -33.41
N GLY A 332 -9.73 -23.04 -32.96
CA GLY A 332 -9.40 -23.10 -31.54
C GLY A 332 -9.36 -21.71 -30.89
N SER A 333 -9.55 -21.64 -29.58
CA SER A 333 -9.40 -20.40 -28.78
C SER A 333 -7.93 -20.07 -28.44
N GLY A 334 -6.98 -20.84 -28.95
CA GLY A 334 -5.55 -20.72 -28.68
C GLY A 334 -5.20 -20.99 -27.20
N ILE A 335 -4.10 -20.39 -26.75
CA ILE A 335 -3.54 -20.50 -25.39
C ILE A 335 -4.59 -20.13 -24.33
N LEU A 336 -5.45 -19.15 -24.64
CA LEU A 336 -6.45 -18.62 -23.71
C LEU A 336 -7.54 -19.63 -23.33
N GLY A 337 -7.79 -20.64 -24.16
CA GLY A 337 -8.74 -21.73 -23.89
C GLY A 337 -8.17 -22.98 -23.26
N MET A 338 -6.84 -23.15 -23.21
CA MET A 338 -6.21 -24.33 -22.60
C MET A 338 -6.49 -24.45 -21.10
N VAL A 339 -6.63 -23.32 -20.41
CA VAL A 339 -6.75 -23.22 -18.94
C VAL A 339 -8.12 -23.71 -18.41
N VAL A 340 -9.00 -24.19 -19.28
CA VAL A 340 -10.36 -24.64 -18.95
C VAL A 340 -10.47 -26.18 -18.91
N GLY A 341 -9.47 -26.90 -19.47
CA GLY A 341 -9.46 -28.36 -19.61
C GLY A 341 -9.02 -29.14 -18.38
#